data_AF-A0A699Z806-F1
#
_entry.id   AF-A0A699Z806-F1
#
_cell.length_a   1.000
_cell.length_b   1.000
_cell.length_c   1.000
_cell.angle_alpha   90.00
_cell.angle_beta   90.00
_cell.angle_gamma   90.00
#
_symmetry.space_group_name_H-M   'P 1'
#
loop_
_entity.id
_entity.type
_entity.pdbx_description
1 polymer ?
#
loop_
_entity_poly.entity_id
_entity_poly.type
_entity_poly.pdbx_seq_one_letter_code
_entity_poly.pdbx_strand_id
1 'polypeptide(L)'
;EQQLPCLVRGDCSIWWMERLHVALLARGFYSGDDDIQSATFGSGTQKALDKFQQQCGLPPTGFADPATWTALLSELPELRSDLQQ
;
A
#
# COMPACT_ATOMS: atom_id res chain seq x y z
N GLU A 1 -8.71 -7.03 17.40
CA GLU A 1 -9.04 -6.58 16.03
C GLU A 1 -7.90 -5.73 15.50
N GLN A 2 -7.16 -6.17 14.47
CA GLN A 2 -6.04 -5.39 13.94
C GLN A 2 -6.56 -4.47 12.83
N GLN A 3 -6.93 -3.26 13.23
CA GLN A 3 -7.44 -2.23 12.33
C GLN A 3 -6.25 -1.65 11.56
N LEU A 4 -5.96 -2.22 10.39
CA LEU A 4 -4.99 -1.67 9.44
C LEU A 4 -5.39 -0.21 9.16
N PRO A 5 -4.50 0.76 9.39
CA PRO A 5 -4.84 2.17 9.23
C PRO A 5 -5.08 2.49 7.76
N CYS A 6 -6.05 3.38 7.49
CA CYS A 6 -6.22 3.92 6.16
C CYS A 6 -5.07 4.90 5.88
N LEU A 7 -4.19 4.56 4.94
CA LEU A 7 -3.15 5.48 4.51
C LEU A 7 -3.72 6.42 3.46
N VAL A 8 -3.60 7.72 3.74
CA VAL A 8 -4.05 8.81 2.89
C VAL A 8 -2.88 9.68 2.45
N ARG A 9 -3.08 10.41 1.36
CA ARG A 9 -2.11 11.37 0.84
C ARG A 9 -1.74 12.40 1.92
N GLY A 10 -0.45 12.51 2.22
CA GLY A 10 0.06 13.41 3.25
C GLY A 10 0.29 12.75 4.62
N ASP A 11 0.02 11.46 4.76
CA ASP A 11 0.47 10.70 5.92
C ASP A 11 1.98 10.42 5.82
N CYS A 12 2.70 10.66 6.91
CA CYS A 12 4.16 10.56 6.99
C CYS A 12 4.63 9.31 7.76
N SER A 13 3.77 8.31 7.93
CA SER A 13 4.13 7.08 8.63
C SER A 13 5.11 6.24 7.81
N ILE A 14 6.41 6.56 7.91
CA ILE A 14 7.52 5.90 7.22
C ILE A 14 7.40 4.37 7.29
N TRP A 15 7.07 3.84 8.46
CA TRP A 15 6.93 2.40 8.72
C TRP A 15 5.82 1.73 7.89
N TRP A 16 4.68 2.39 7.72
CA TRP A 16 3.54 1.89 6.94
C TRP A 16 3.75 2.07 5.45
N MET A 17 4.36 3.20 5.06
CA MET A 17 4.66 3.52 3.67
C MET A 17 5.67 2.56 3.07
N GLU A 18 6.74 2.23 3.80
CA GLU A 18 7.75 1.29 3.34
C GLU A 18 7.14 -0.09 3.07
N ARG A 19 6.25 -0.57 3.94
CA ARG A 19 5.53 -1.83 3.77
C ARG A 19 4.56 -1.80 2.61
N LEU A 20 3.84 -0.70 2.44
CA LEU A 20 2.94 -0.50 1.29
C LEU A 20 3.73 -0.55 -0.02
N HIS A 21 4.87 0.14 -0.09
CA HIS A 21 5.72 0.17 -1.28
C HIS A 21 6.31 -1.20 -1.59
N VAL A 22 6.78 -1.93 -0.58
CA VAL A 22 7.24 -3.33 -0.74
C VAL A 22 6.10 -4.22 -1.26
N ALA A 23 4.88 -4.08 -0.71
CA ALA A 23 3.73 -4.85 -1.15
C ALA A 23 3.34 -4.57 -2.62
N LEU A 24 3.33 -3.29 -3.00
CA LEU A 24 3.06 -2.85 -4.36
C LEU A 24 4.13 -3.35 -5.33
N LEU A 25 5.41 -3.25 -4.95
CA LEU A 25 6.53 -3.73 -5.76
C LEU A 25 6.45 -5.24 -5.99
N ALA A 26 6.15 -6.02 -4.95
CA ALA A 26 5.96 -7.47 -5.07
C ALA A 26 4.79 -7.84 -5.99
N ARG A 27 3.77 -6.97 -6.08
CA ARG A 27 2.65 -7.08 -7.03
C ARG A 27 2.97 -6.56 -8.43
N GLY A 28 4.15 -6.00 -8.66
CA GLY A 28 4.57 -5.42 -9.95
C GLY A 28 4.09 -3.98 -10.18
N PHE A 29 3.60 -3.30 -9.14
CA PHE A 29 3.22 -1.89 -9.22
C PHE A 29 4.32 -1.01 -8.63
N TYR A 30 4.87 -0.13 -9.46
CA TYR A 30 5.93 0.77 -9.06
C TYR A 30 5.37 2.14 -8.65
N SER A 31 5.59 2.52 -7.40
CA SER A 31 5.13 3.79 -6.81
C SER A 31 5.96 5.00 -7.24
N GLY A 32 7.13 4.81 -7.87
CA GLY A 32 8.08 5.88 -8.15
C GLY A 32 9.24 5.90 -7.17
N ASP A 33 10.44 6.23 -7.66
CA ASP A 33 11.68 6.22 -6.86
C ASP A 33 11.65 7.28 -5.74
N ASP A 34 11.14 8.46 -6.06
CA ASP A 34 11.00 9.60 -5.13
C ASP A 34 10.08 9.26 -3.95
N ASP A 35 8.90 8.69 -4.24
CA ASP A 35 7.94 8.22 -3.25
C ASP A 35 8.57 7.17 -2.32
N ILE A 36 9.33 6.21 -2.87
CA ILE A 36 9.97 5.12 -2.12
C ILE A 36 11.09 5.65 -1.23
N GLN A 37 11.98 6.48 -1.79
CA GLN A 37 13.10 7.05 -1.02
C GLN A 37 12.62 7.97 0.11
N SER A 38 11.56 8.75 -0.16
CA SER A 38 10.98 9.62 0.86
C SER A 38 10.04 8.87 1.80
N ALA A 39 9.69 7.61 1.52
CA ALA A 39 8.64 6.85 2.19
C ALA A 39 7.36 7.68 2.38
N THR A 40 6.97 8.43 1.34
CA THR A 40 5.83 9.34 1.38
C THR A 40 4.75 8.94 0.39
N PHE A 41 3.51 9.33 0.73
CA PHE A 41 2.36 9.12 -0.13
C PHE A 41 2.24 10.25 -1.16
N GLY A 42 2.99 10.12 -2.24
CA GLY A 42 2.95 11.03 -3.38
C GLY A 42 2.00 10.58 -4.49
N SER A 43 2.18 11.17 -5.67
CA SER A 43 1.30 10.92 -6.81
C SER A 43 1.57 9.58 -7.48
N GLY A 44 2.80 9.06 -7.37
CA GLY A 44 3.15 7.76 -7.93
C GLY A 44 2.55 6.61 -7.11
N THR A 45 2.63 6.70 -5.77
CA THR A 45 1.96 5.75 -4.86
C THR A 45 0.45 5.72 -5.09
N GLN A 46 -0.19 6.89 -5.24
CA GLN A 46 -1.63 6.97 -5.51
C GLN A 46 -2.01 6.26 -6.82
N LYS A 47 -1.23 6.44 -7.90
CA LYS A 47 -1.46 5.78 -9.19
C LYS A 47 -1.25 4.26 -9.12
N ALA A 48 -0.25 3.82 -8.36
CA ALA A 48 -0.01 2.40 -8.14
C ALA A 48 -1.20 1.74 -7.42
N LEU A 49 -1.71 2.40 -6.37
CA LEU A 49 -2.89 1.97 -5.64
C LEU A 49 -4.16 1.97 -6.48
N ASP A 50 -4.39 3.04 -7.24
CA ASP A 50 -5.52 3.14 -8.17
C ASP A 50 -5.57 1.94 -9.13
N LYS A 51 -4.44 1.61 -9.77
CA LYS A 51 -4.36 0.46 -10.67
C LYS A 51 -4.54 -0.87 -9.94
N PHE A 52 -3.95 -1.01 -8.76
CA PHE A 52 -4.09 -2.21 -7.96
C PHE A 52 -5.55 -2.45 -7.55
N GLN A 53 -6.23 -1.41 -7.08
CA GLN A 53 -7.64 -1.46 -6.71
C GLN A 53 -8.51 -1.84 -7.90
N GLN A 54 -8.29 -1.23 -9.06
CA GLN A 54 -9.00 -1.60 -10.30
C GLN A 54 -8.80 -3.07 -10.67
N GLN A 55 -7.56 -3.59 -10.55
CA GLN A 55 -7.28 -5.00 -10.82
C GLN A 55 -7.94 -5.94 -9.81
N CYS A 56 -8.03 -5.55 -8.54
CA CYS A 56 -8.72 -6.33 -7.52
C CYS A 56 -10.25 -6.16 -7.54
N GLY A 57 -10.81 -5.32 -8.42
CA GLY A 57 -12.24 -5.01 -8.45
C GLY A 57 -12.70 -4.15 -7.25
N LEU A 58 -11.76 -3.46 -6.60
CA LEU A 58 -12.01 -2.51 -5.53
C LEU A 58 -12.23 -1.10 -6.12
N PRO A 59 -12.94 -0.21 -5.41
CA PRO A 59 -13.06 1.18 -5.83
C PRO A 59 -11.67 1.83 -5.90
N PRO A 60 -11.32 2.51 -7.02
CA PRO A 60 -10.08 3.25 -7.17
C PRO A 60 -10.09 4.54 -6.33
N THR A 61 -10.00 4.37 -5.01
CA THR A 61 -9.93 5.49 -4.07
C THR A 61 -8.54 6.12 -4.08
N GLY A 62 -7.52 5.35 -4.50
CA GLY A 62 -6.13 5.74 -4.43
C GLY A 62 -5.65 5.88 -2.98
N PHE A 63 -6.25 5.12 -2.05
CA PHE A 63 -5.90 5.03 -0.64
C PHE A 63 -5.64 3.56 -0.24
N ALA A 64 -4.80 3.35 0.78
CA ALA A 64 -4.58 2.01 1.31
C ALA A 64 -5.61 1.68 2.39
N ASP A 65 -6.82 1.33 1.95
CA ASP A 65 -7.90 0.86 2.81
C ASP A 65 -7.61 -0.56 3.38
N PRO A 66 -8.25 -0.98 4.48
CA PRO A 66 -8.09 -2.33 5.03
C PRO A 66 -8.39 -3.45 4.02
N ALA A 67 -9.34 -3.21 3.11
CA ALA A 67 -9.64 -4.12 2.01
C ALA A 67 -8.47 -4.23 1.01
N THR A 68 -7.88 -3.08 0.65
CA THR A 68 -6.67 -3.01 -0.18
C THR A 68 -5.52 -3.75 0.48
N TRP A 69 -5.29 -3.51 1.79
CA TRP A 69 -4.28 -4.22 2.55
C TRP A 69 -4.53 -5.73 2.59
N THR A 70 -5.75 -6.17 2.85
CA THR A 70 -6.08 -7.61 2.82
C THR A 70 -5.76 -8.23 1.47
N ALA A 71 -6.09 -7.53 0.38
CA ALA A 71 -5.74 -7.97 -0.96
C ALA A 71 -4.22 -8.00 -1.18
N LEU A 72 -3.47 -6.98 -0.74
CA LEU A 72 -1.98 -6.92 -0.74
C LEU A 72 -1.36 -8.09 0.02
N LEU A 73 -1.85 -8.36 1.21
CA LEU A 73 -1.32 -9.35 2.15
C LEU A 73 -1.75 -10.79 1.83
N SER A 74 -2.80 -10.97 1.02
CA SER A 74 -3.30 -12.31 0.66
C SER A 74 -2.23 -13.17 -0.03
N GLU A 75 -1.28 -12.56 -0.73
CA GLU A 75 -0.18 -13.26 -1.41
C GLU A 75 1.19 -12.98 -0.78
N LEU A 76 1.23 -12.19 0.30
CA LEU A 76 2.44 -11.83 1.03
C LEU A 76 2.28 -12.21 2.51
N PRO A 77 2.35 -13.51 2.85
CA PRO A 77 2.19 -13.99 4.23
C PRO A 77 3.28 -13.45 5.17
N GLU A 78 4.46 -13.15 4.63
CA GLU A 78 5.59 -12.56 5.36
C GLU A 78 5.23 -11.15 5.84
N LEU A 79 4.81 -10.28 4.92
CA LEU A 79 4.41 -8.92 5.24
C LEU A 79 3.17 -8.89 6.15
N ARG A 80 2.24 -9.83 5.94
CA ARG A 80 1.07 -9.99 6.80
C ARG A 80 1.48 -10.24 8.25
N SER A 81 2.43 -11.14 8.45
CA SER A 81 2.85 -11.53 9.81
C SER A 81 3.56 -10.39 10.51
N ASP A 82 4.40 -9.65 9.78
CA ASP A 82 5.12 -8.48 10.28
C ASP A 82 4.16 -7.32 10.63
N LEU A 83 3.07 -7.14 9.88
CA LEU A 83 2.00 -6.18 10.21
C LEU A 83 1.11 -6.59 11.38
N GLN A 84 1.14 -7.86 11.76
CA GLN A 84 0.33 -8.41 12.83
C GLN A 84 1.08 -8.53 14.16
N GLN A 85 2.36 -8.14 14.21
CA GLN A 85 3.18 -8.05 15.42
C GLN A 85 2.96 -6.74 16.17
#